data_AF-A0A9D8G0Z0-F1
#
_entry.id   AF-A0A9D8G0Z0-F1
#
_cell.length_a   1.000
_cell.length_b   1.000
_cell.length_c   1.000
_cell.angle_alpha   90.00
_cell.angle_beta   90.00
_cell.angle_gamma   90.00
#
_symmetry.space_group_name_H-M   'P 1'
#
loop_
_entity.id
_entity.type
_entity.pdbx_description
1 polymer ?
#
loop_
_entity_poly.entity_id
_entity_poly.type
_entity_poly.pdbx_seq_one_letter_code
_entity_poly.pdbx_strand_id
1 'polypeptide(L)'
;MKRILIATLALVIGYAAQAQGNLQFNQVKLVTTVETVPVGKVWKVEAVLGQRSVSGTTTFHQTHDVIINGITVNFTQDLSIARATGSGNTFGASAEGVSTVPFWLPAGSTLAISNNVSFISVLEYNIVP
;
A
#
# COMPACT_ATOMS: atom_id res chain seq x y z
N MET A 1 -43.73 -30.83 -6.81
CA MET A 1 -42.84 -30.57 -5.65
C MET A 1 -41.39 -30.96 -5.91
N LYS A 2 -41.05 -32.24 -6.18
CA LYS A 2 -39.65 -32.68 -6.44
C LYS A 2 -38.92 -31.91 -7.56
N ARG A 3 -39.60 -31.62 -8.68
CA ARG A 3 -39.02 -30.88 -9.81
C ARG A 3 -38.71 -29.41 -9.48
N ILE A 4 -39.53 -28.78 -8.65
CA ILE A 4 -39.31 -27.41 -8.18
C ILE A 4 -38.13 -27.39 -7.20
N LEU A 5 -38.05 -28.38 -6.30
CA LEU A 5 -36.93 -28.51 -5.35
C LEU A 5 -35.57 -28.65 -6.06
N ILE A 6 -35.52 -29.44 -7.14
CA ILE A 6 -34.30 -29.65 -7.94
C ILE A 6 -33.89 -28.36 -8.66
N ALA A 7 -34.84 -27.61 -9.22
CA ALA A 7 -34.57 -26.35 -9.90
C ALA A 7 -34.03 -25.28 -8.93
N THR A 8 -34.60 -25.18 -7.73
CA THR A 8 -34.12 -24.25 -6.69
C THR A 8 -32.73 -24.64 -6.20
N LEU A 9 -32.44 -25.93 -6.03
CA LEU A 9 -31.13 -26.41 -5.61
C LEU A 9 -30.05 -26.13 -6.66
N ALA A 10 -30.35 -26.34 -7.95
CA ALA A 10 -29.43 -26.05 -9.05
C ALA A 10 -29.12 -24.54 -9.17
N LEU A 11 -30.12 -23.68 -8.92
CA LEU A 11 -29.95 -22.24 -8.91
C LEU A 11 -29.00 -21.81 -7.77
N VAL A 12 -29.19 -22.33 -6.55
CA VAL A 12 -28.34 -22.02 -5.38
C VAL A 12 -26.91 -22.49 -5.59
N ILE A 13 -26.69 -23.67 -6.18
CA ILE A 13 -25.35 -24.18 -6.50
C ILE A 13 -24.68 -23.34 -7.59
N GLY A 14 -25.43 -22.91 -8.61
CA GLY A 14 -24.92 -22.02 -9.67
C GLY A 14 -24.49 -20.65 -9.15
N TYR A 15 -25.19 -20.11 -8.15
CA TYR A 15 -24.79 -18.87 -7.46
C TYR A 15 -23.62 -19.08 -6.49
N ALA A 16 -23.54 -20.23 -5.82
CA ALA A 16 -22.42 -20.57 -4.92
C ALA A 16 -21.10 -20.87 -5.67
N ALA A 17 -21.17 -21.21 -6.96
CA ALA A 17 -20.01 -21.44 -7.82
C ALA A 17 -19.33 -20.14 -8.31
N GLN A 18 -19.88 -18.97 -8.00
CA GLN A 18 -19.16 -17.70 -8.07
C GLN A 18 -18.27 -17.57 -6.81
N ALA A 19 -17.38 -18.54 -6.60
CA ALA A 19 -16.39 -18.41 -5.55
C ALA A 19 -15.51 -17.20 -5.89
N GLN A 20 -15.30 -16.32 -4.92
CA GLN A 20 -14.30 -15.28 -5.03
C GLN A 20 -12.96 -16.00 -5.24
N GLY A 21 -12.29 -15.71 -6.37
CA GLY A 21 -11.05 -16.40 -6.71
C GLY A 21 -10.06 -16.41 -5.55
N ASN A 22 -9.42 -17.55 -5.30
CA ASN A 22 -8.47 -17.68 -4.22
C ASN A 22 -7.16 -16.96 -4.56
N LEU A 23 -6.55 -16.33 -3.55
CA LEU A 23 -5.21 -15.79 -3.66
C LEU A 23 -4.18 -16.87 -3.36
N GLN A 24 -3.40 -17.25 -4.37
CA GLN A 24 -2.27 -18.13 -4.21
C GLN A 24 -0.99 -17.29 -4.14
N PHE A 25 -0.24 -17.40 -3.04
CA PHE A 25 1.06 -16.72 -2.92
C PHE A 25 1.95 -17.05 -4.12
N ASN A 26 2.54 -16.03 -4.73
CA ASN A 26 3.47 -16.17 -5.83
C ASN A 26 4.90 -15.91 -5.34
N GLN A 27 5.18 -14.70 -4.88
CA GLN A 27 6.52 -14.29 -4.48
C GLN A 27 6.54 -13.07 -3.57
N VAL A 28 7.67 -12.84 -2.91
CA VAL A 28 8.03 -11.57 -2.28
C VAL A 28 8.96 -10.82 -3.23
N LYS A 29 8.77 -9.51 -3.40
CA LYS A 29 9.66 -8.69 -4.21
C LYS A 29 9.88 -7.29 -3.63
N LEU A 30 10.99 -6.68 -4.05
CA LEU A 30 11.29 -5.27 -3.79
C LEU A 30 11.13 -4.49 -5.09
N VAL A 31 10.27 -3.48 -5.06
CA VAL A 31 10.11 -2.53 -6.17
C VAL A 31 11.12 -1.40 -5.98
N THR A 32 11.94 -1.14 -7.00
CA THR A 32 12.98 -0.09 -7.02
C THR A 32 12.84 0.87 -8.21
N THR A 33 11.94 0.58 -9.14
CA THR A 33 11.60 1.40 -10.30
C THR A 33 10.09 1.37 -10.51
N VAL A 34 9.59 2.03 -11.56
CA VAL A 34 8.16 1.95 -11.90
C VAL A 34 7.83 0.54 -12.38
N GLU A 35 6.86 -0.10 -11.74
CA GLU A 35 6.36 -1.40 -12.13
C GLU A 35 4.83 -1.43 -12.18
N THR A 36 4.27 -2.39 -12.93
CA THR A 36 2.81 -2.56 -13.06
C THR A 36 2.41 -3.92 -12.52
N VAL A 37 1.31 -3.98 -11.76
CA VAL A 37 0.71 -5.23 -11.30
C VAL A 37 0.26 -6.05 -12.52
N PRO A 38 0.81 -7.25 -12.78
CA PRO A 38 0.46 -8.02 -13.97
C PRO A 38 -1.01 -8.46 -13.99
N VAL A 39 -1.54 -8.72 -15.19
CA VAL A 39 -2.88 -9.32 -15.35
C VAL A 39 -2.93 -10.68 -14.66
N GLY A 40 -4.04 -10.96 -13.97
CA GLY A 40 -4.23 -12.20 -13.20
C GLY A 40 -3.49 -12.22 -11.86
N LYS A 41 -2.90 -11.08 -11.45
CA LYS A 41 -2.21 -10.94 -10.17
C LYS A 41 -2.77 -9.78 -9.36
N VAL A 42 -2.48 -9.83 -8.06
CA VAL A 42 -2.72 -8.75 -7.11
C VAL A 42 -1.48 -8.59 -6.23
N TRP A 43 -1.15 -7.35 -5.89
CA TRP A 43 -0.03 -7.03 -5.02
C TRP A 43 -0.54 -6.56 -3.67
N LYS A 44 0.05 -7.07 -2.59
CA LYS A 44 -0.08 -6.53 -1.24
C LYS A 44 1.20 -5.78 -0.91
N VAL A 45 1.11 -4.47 -0.73
CA VAL A 45 2.25 -3.65 -0.31
C VAL A 45 2.36 -3.78 1.20
N GLU A 46 3.50 -4.27 1.68
CA GLU A 46 3.75 -4.55 3.09
C GLU A 46 4.57 -3.45 3.77
N ALA A 47 5.48 -2.81 3.04
CA ALA A 47 6.35 -1.78 3.62
C ALA A 47 6.87 -0.81 2.57
N VAL A 48 7.01 0.45 2.97
CA VAL A 48 7.73 1.49 2.24
C VAL A 48 9.03 1.75 2.99
N LEU A 49 10.17 1.43 2.37
CA LEU A 49 11.48 1.40 3.01
C LEU A 49 12.36 2.49 2.43
N GLY A 50 12.83 3.39 3.29
CA GLY A 50 13.55 4.58 2.91
C GLY A 50 14.62 4.98 3.92
N GLN A 51 15.50 5.90 3.51
CA GLN A 51 16.51 6.45 4.41
C GLN A 51 15.97 7.71 5.07
N ARG A 52 16.05 7.75 6.40
CA ARG A 52 15.83 8.98 7.18
C ARG A 52 17.16 9.70 7.38
N SER A 53 17.34 10.85 6.74
CA SER A 53 18.53 11.68 6.96
C SER A 53 18.37 12.55 8.21
N VAL A 54 18.94 12.17 9.33
CA VAL A 54 18.96 13.04 10.52
C VAL A 54 20.08 14.06 10.32
N SER A 55 19.74 15.29 9.91
CA SER A 55 20.72 16.40 9.94
C SER A 55 20.69 17.10 11.30
N GLY A 56 21.63 17.99 11.60
CA GLY A 56 21.73 18.68 12.89
C GLY A 56 21.01 20.04 12.97
N THR A 57 20.21 20.42 11.96
CA THR A 57 19.66 21.78 11.77
C THR A 57 18.13 21.83 11.87
N THR A 58 17.57 23.00 12.22
CA THR A 58 16.25 23.17 12.86
C THR A 58 15.00 23.02 11.95
N THR A 59 15.10 22.39 10.79
CA THR A 59 13.96 22.12 9.90
C THR A 59 14.16 20.80 9.16
N PHE A 60 13.38 19.77 9.53
CA PHE A 60 13.34 18.49 8.83
C PHE A 60 12.00 18.33 8.14
N HIS A 61 12.04 18.22 6.82
CA HIS A 61 10.95 17.68 6.02
C HIS A 61 11.49 16.46 5.29
N GLN A 62 11.23 15.27 5.82
CA GLN A 62 11.46 14.04 5.06
C GLN A 62 10.16 13.29 4.97
N THR A 63 9.53 13.45 3.82
CA THR A 63 8.39 12.64 3.41
C THR A 63 8.91 11.39 2.72
N HIS A 64 8.40 10.23 3.13
CA HIS A 64 8.51 9.01 2.34
C HIS A 64 7.31 8.97 1.42
N ASP A 65 7.57 9.08 0.12
CA ASP A 65 6.53 9.12 -0.89
C ASP A 65 6.70 7.97 -1.88
N VAL A 66 5.58 7.44 -2.35
CA VAL A 66 5.52 6.51 -3.48
C VAL A 66 4.59 7.07 -4.55
N ILE A 67 4.68 6.57 -5.77
CA ILE A 67 3.77 6.95 -6.85
C ILE A 67 2.89 5.75 -7.18
N ILE A 68 1.57 5.93 -7.12
CA ILE A 68 0.56 4.92 -7.47
C ILE A 68 -0.28 5.48 -8.62
N ASN A 69 -0.28 4.83 -9.79
CA ASN A 69 -1.01 5.30 -10.97
C ASN A 69 -0.69 6.76 -11.36
N GLY A 70 0.54 7.21 -11.13
CA GLY A 70 0.98 8.58 -11.37
C GLY A 70 0.64 9.59 -10.26
N ILE A 71 -0.01 9.15 -9.18
CA ILE A 71 -0.37 9.99 -8.02
C ILE A 71 0.65 9.78 -6.90
N THR A 72 1.19 10.87 -6.35
CA THR A 72 2.06 10.84 -5.17
C THR A 72 1.26 10.51 -3.92
N VAL A 73 1.67 9.47 -3.20
CA VAL A 73 1.06 8.99 -1.95
C VAL A 73 2.09 9.06 -0.83
N ASN A 74 1.76 9.80 0.23
CA ASN A 74 2.65 10.06 1.35
C ASN A 74 2.48 9.02 2.48
N PHE A 75 3.58 8.42 2.94
CA PHE A 75 3.63 7.41 4.02
C PHE A 75 4.30 7.93 5.30
N THR A 76 5.00 9.07 5.25
CA THR A 76 5.59 9.69 6.44
C THR A 76 5.44 11.18 6.38
N GLN A 77 5.07 11.77 7.51
CA GLN A 77 5.32 13.16 7.81
C GLN A 77 6.15 13.18 9.11
N ASP A 78 7.38 13.70 9.05
CA ASP A 78 8.18 14.08 10.22
C ASP A 78 8.11 15.61 10.27
N LEU A 79 7.68 16.16 11.41
CA LEU A 79 7.43 17.58 11.60
C LEU A 79 8.69 18.30 12.15
N SER A 80 9.00 19.46 11.58
CA SER A 80 10.10 20.33 12.04
C SER A 80 9.78 21.01 13.39
N ILE A 81 10.67 20.88 14.37
CA ILE A 81 10.68 21.73 15.58
C ILE A 81 11.70 22.85 15.36
N ALA A 82 11.26 24.11 15.36
CA ALA A 82 12.16 25.26 15.45
C ALA A 82 12.73 25.37 16.87
N ARG A 83 14.06 25.58 17.00
CA ARG A 83 14.70 25.79 18.31
C ARG A 83 14.39 27.20 18.81
N ALA A 84 13.70 27.35 19.94
CA ALA A 84 13.61 28.64 20.63
C ALA A 84 15.01 29.09 21.10
N THR A 85 15.46 30.24 20.63
CA THR A 85 16.41 31.08 21.37
C THR A 85 15.60 32.05 22.22
N GLY A 86 15.19 31.65 23.43
CA GLY A 86 14.48 32.52 24.37
C GLY A 86 13.41 31.83 25.23
N SER A 87 13.18 32.34 26.43
CA SER A 87 12.28 31.78 27.45
C SER A 87 10.81 31.86 27.02
N GLY A 88 10.20 30.69 26.84
CA GLY A 88 8.75 30.53 26.67
C GLY A 88 8.36 30.30 25.21
N ASN A 89 8.35 29.02 24.80
CA ASN A 89 7.46 28.49 23.76
C ASN A 89 7.48 26.97 23.84
N THR A 90 6.30 26.36 24.05
CA THR A 90 6.10 24.90 24.01
C THR A 90 5.86 24.50 22.55
N PHE A 91 6.78 23.73 21.98
CA PHE A 91 6.68 23.24 20.60
C PHE A 91 5.96 21.89 20.59
N GLY A 92 4.70 21.86 20.15
CA GLY A 92 3.97 20.64 19.86
C GLY A 92 4.12 20.31 18.38
N ALA A 93 4.91 19.29 18.06
CA ALA A 93 5.03 18.77 16.71
C ALA A 93 4.49 17.34 16.66
N SER A 94 3.27 17.16 16.14
CA SER A 94 2.71 15.84 15.82
C SER A 94 2.53 15.71 14.31
N ALA A 95 3.15 14.71 13.73
CA ALA A 95 2.84 14.28 12.37
C ALA A 95 2.43 12.81 12.42
N GLU A 96 1.29 12.51 11.81
CA GLU A 96 0.71 11.17 11.74
C GLU A 96 0.77 10.70 10.28
N GLY A 97 1.25 9.50 9.98
CA GLY A 97 1.30 9.01 8.60
C GLY A 97 -0.09 9.07 7.94
N VAL A 98 -0.20 9.73 6.78
CA VAL A 98 -1.49 9.87 6.07
C VAL A 98 -1.90 8.57 5.38
N SER A 99 -0.90 7.79 4.95
CA SER A 99 -1.10 6.47 4.35
C SER A 99 -0.35 5.42 5.17
N THR A 100 -0.97 4.27 5.34
CA THR A 100 -0.41 3.14 6.09
C THR A 100 -0.37 1.89 5.24
N VAL A 101 0.54 0.99 5.60
CA VAL A 101 0.62 -0.37 5.08
C VAL A 101 0.00 -1.35 6.09
N PRO A 102 -0.55 -2.50 5.64
CA PRO A 102 -0.60 -2.92 4.26
C PRO A 102 -1.77 -2.34 3.46
N PHE A 103 -1.59 -2.26 2.14
CA PHE A 103 -2.67 -1.97 1.19
C PHE A 103 -2.54 -2.84 -0.05
N TRP A 104 -3.61 -2.96 -0.83
CA TRP A 104 -3.67 -3.84 -1.99
C TRP A 104 -3.77 -3.06 -3.29
N LEU A 105 -3.05 -3.51 -4.31
CA LEU A 105 -3.08 -2.96 -5.65
C LEU A 105 -3.61 -4.01 -6.64
N PRO A 106 -4.72 -3.71 -7.35
CA PRO A 106 -5.25 -4.60 -8.38
C PRO A 106 -4.38 -4.60 -9.64
N ALA A 107 -4.58 -5.61 -10.48
CA ALA A 107 -3.98 -5.70 -11.82
C ALA A 107 -4.11 -4.39 -12.60
N GLY A 108 -3.05 -4.01 -13.32
CA GLY A 108 -2.97 -2.76 -14.08
C GLY A 108 -2.58 -1.53 -13.28
N SER A 109 -2.54 -1.60 -11.95
CA SER A 109 -2.02 -0.50 -11.13
C SER A 109 -0.50 -0.36 -11.31
N THR A 110 0.01 0.87 -11.39
CA THR A 110 1.44 1.15 -11.35
C THR A 110 1.88 1.53 -9.95
N LEU A 111 3.09 1.12 -9.57
CA LEU A 111 3.75 1.43 -8.31
C LEU A 111 5.20 1.81 -8.57
N ALA A 112 5.65 2.92 -8.00
CA ALA A 112 7.03 3.37 -8.13
C ALA A 112 7.55 4.02 -6.85
N ILE A 113 8.87 3.94 -6.65
CA ILE A 113 9.56 4.70 -5.61
C ILE A 113 9.54 6.21 -5.93
N SER A 114 9.60 7.04 -4.89
CA SER A 114 9.73 8.49 -4.99
C SER A 114 10.57 9.03 -3.82
N ASN A 115 10.25 10.21 -3.31
CA ASN A 115 11.04 10.91 -2.30
C ASN A 115 11.40 10.01 -1.11
N ASN A 116 12.70 9.96 -0.80
CA ASN A 116 13.29 9.24 0.34
C ASN A 116 12.99 7.74 0.42
N VAL A 117 12.40 7.12 -0.62
CA VAL A 117 12.11 5.68 -0.67
C VAL A 117 13.14 4.97 -1.55
N SER A 118 13.76 3.93 -1.00
CA SER A 118 14.72 3.09 -1.72
C SER A 118 14.08 1.80 -2.23
N PHE A 119 13.15 1.24 -1.46
CA PHE A 119 12.50 -0.03 -1.76
C PHE A 119 11.04 -0.03 -1.30
N ILE A 120 10.18 -0.72 -2.03
CA ILE A 120 8.82 -1.03 -1.58
C ILE A 120 8.69 -2.55 -1.53
N SER A 121 8.37 -3.08 -0.35
CA SER A 121 8.16 -4.52 -0.13
C SER A 121 6.76 -4.93 -0.56
N VAL A 122 6.67 -5.91 -1.44
CA VAL A 122 5.43 -6.40 -2.02
C VAL A 122 5.33 -7.92 -1.92
N LEU A 123 4.17 -8.41 -1.48
CA LEU A 123 3.75 -9.79 -1.68
C LEU A 123 2.86 -9.85 -2.93
N GLU A 124 3.28 -10.65 -3.92
CA GLU A 124 2.50 -10.88 -5.14
C GLU A 124 1.71 -12.18 -5.01
N TYR A 125 0.46 -12.14 -5.45
CA TYR A 125 -0.44 -13.30 -5.46
C TYR A 125 -1.00 -13.52 -6.87
N ASN A 126 -1.20 -14.78 -7.23
CA ASN A 126 -2.01 -15.17 -8.38
C ASN A 126 -3.49 -15.18 -7.96
N ILE A 127 -4.37 -14.72 -8.85
CA ILE A 127 -5.82 -14.87 -8.71
C ILE A 127 -6.20 -16.17 -9.40
N VAL A 128 -6.66 -17.16 -8.63
CA VAL A 128 -7.10 -18.46 -9.13
C VAL A 128 -8.63 -18.49 -9.11
N PRO A 129 -9.33 -18.78 -10.24
CA PRO A 129 -10.79 -18.90 -10.28
C PRO A 129 -11.37 -19.91 -9.30
#